data_AF-A0A7S2NF45-F1
#
_entry.id   AF-A0A7S2NF45-F1
#
_cell.length_a   1.000
_cell.length_b   1.000
_cell.length_c   1.000
_cell.angle_alpha   90.00
_cell.angle_beta   90.00
_cell.angle_gamma   90.00
#
_symmetry.space_group_name_H-M   'P 1'
#
loop_
_entity.id
_entity.type
_entity.pdbx_description
1 polymer ?
#
loop_
_entity_poly.entity_id
_entity_poly.type
_entity_poly.pdbx_seq_one_letter_code
_entity_poly.pdbx_strand_id
1 'polypeptide(L)'
;ILLIHGRQDTTVPFTASVKLGRALKAAGAPHVSLHLLDAGGHFDLPIGFSLDKAWRRRLMPAAHKAFEALLSYVLTETTRRHVHAHAQVERSATGADKHTDTHNDTRAAMHNDTHTGTRA
;
A
#
# COMPACT_ATOMS: atom_id res chain seq x y z
N ILE A 1 -0.73 8.12 -1.22
CA ILE A 1 -1.96 8.94 -1.17
C ILE A 1 -1.98 9.86 -2.37
N LEU A 2 -3.07 9.90 -3.13
CA LEU A 2 -3.25 10.83 -4.25
C LEU A 2 -4.20 11.96 -3.85
N LEU A 3 -3.77 13.21 -4.06
CA LEU A 3 -4.57 14.41 -3.89
C LEU A 3 -4.62 15.15 -5.23
N ILE A 4 -5.82 15.42 -5.74
CA ILE A 4 -6.04 16.22 -6.95
C ILE A 4 -6.99 17.37 -6.60
N HIS A 5 -6.65 18.60 -6.98
CA HIS A 5 -7.46 19.78 -6.67
C HIS A 5 -7.39 20.80 -7.81
N GLY A 6 -8.54 21.32 -8.25
CA GLY A 6 -8.61 22.36 -9.26
C GLY A 6 -8.69 23.77 -8.67
N ARG A 7 -7.91 24.71 -9.19
CA ARG A 7 -7.78 26.07 -8.63
C ARG A 7 -9.06 26.91 -8.70
N GLN A 8 -10.03 26.49 -9.51
CA GLN A 8 -11.33 27.15 -9.67
C GLN A 8 -12.39 26.57 -8.74
N ASP A 9 -12.03 25.66 -7.83
CA ASP A 9 -12.92 25.20 -6.76
C ASP A 9 -13.24 26.37 -5.82
N THR A 10 -14.49 26.83 -5.87
CA THR A 10 -15.02 27.87 -4.99
C THR A 10 -15.68 27.33 -3.74
N THR A 11 -15.86 26.01 -3.64
CA THR A 11 -16.52 25.33 -2.52
C THR A 11 -15.49 24.96 -1.45
N VAL A 12 -14.35 24.41 -1.87
CA VAL A 12 -13.25 24.04 -0.98
C VAL A 12 -12.02 24.86 -1.36
N PRO A 13 -11.43 25.63 -0.42
CA PRO A 13 -10.25 26.42 -0.74
C PRO A 13 -9.09 25.56 -1.24
N PHE A 14 -8.50 25.95 -2.37
CA PHE A 14 -7.33 25.29 -2.97
C PHE A 14 -6.18 25.05 -1.98
N THR A 15 -6.00 25.96 -1.01
CA THR A 15 -4.96 25.84 0.03
C THR A 15 -5.18 24.66 0.98
N ALA A 16 -6.40 24.12 1.09
CA ALA A 16 -6.71 22.99 1.95
C ALA A 16 -5.94 21.73 1.51
N SER A 17 -5.96 21.40 0.22
CA SER A 17 -5.20 20.25 -0.29
C SER A 17 -3.68 20.46 -0.22
N VAL A 18 -3.21 21.71 -0.35
CA VAL A 18 -1.79 22.03 -0.13
C VAL A 18 -1.39 21.78 1.32
N LYS A 19 -2.18 22.26 2.29
CA LYS A 19 -1.94 22.06 3.71
C LYS A 19 -1.97 20.57 4.07
N LEU A 20 -2.97 19.84 3.60
CA LEU A 20 -3.09 18.40 3.83
C LEU A 20 -1.89 17.64 3.22
N GLY A 21 -1.50 17.96 1.98
CA GLY A 21 -0.35 17.32 1.34
C GLY A 21 0.95 17.54 2.10
N ARG A 22 1.16 18.74 2.66
CA ARG A 22 2.31 19.03 3.53
C ARG A 22 2.24 18.27 4.85
N ALA A 23 1.08 18.24 5.50
CA ALA A 23 0.89 17.52 6.75
C ALA A 23 1.14 16.01 6.60
N LEU A 24 0.63 15.40 5.53
CA LEU A 24 0.86 13.98 5.24
C LEU A 24 2.35 13.69 5.02
N LYS A 25 3.05 14.53 4.26
CA LYS A 25 4.51 14.39 4.07
C LYS A 25 5.28 14.54 5.39
N ALA A 26 4.91 15.53 6.22
CA ALA A 26 5.52 15.74 7.52
C ALA A 26 5.29 14.57 8.50
N ALA A 27 4.13 13.91 8.39
CA ALA A 27 3.81 12.71 9.16
C ALA A 27 4.51 11.43 8.65
N GLY A 28 5.38 11.53 7.63
CA GLY A 28 6.07 10.39 7.05
C GLY A 28 5.15 9.48 6.23
N ALA A 29 3.99 9.97 5.77
CA ALA A 29 3.10 9.17 4.94
C ALA A 29 3.82 8.80 3.64
N PRO A 30 3.92 7.50 3.30
CA PRO A 30 4.60 7.09 2.10
C PRO A 30 3.80 7.51 0.86
N HIS A 31 4.51 7.98 -0.16
CA HIS A 31 3.99 8.22 -1.51
C HIS A 31 2.81 9.21 -1.58
N VAL A 32 2.98 10.42 -1.04
CA VAL A 32 2.00 11.52 -1.21
C VAL A 32 2.23 12.23 -2.54
N SER A 33 1.29 12.08 -3.48
CA SER A 33 1.26 12.76 -4.77
C SER A 33 0.19 13.86 -4.75
N LEU A 34 0.60 15.11 -4.99
CA LEU A 34 -0.29 16.27 -5.01
C LEU A 34 -0.31 16.87 -6.43
N HIS A 35 -1.48 16.84 -7.06
CA HIS A 35 -1.73 17.39 -8.40
C HIS A 35 -2.65 18.60 -8.28
N LEU A 36 -2.05 19.78 -8.43
CA LEU A 36 -2.74 21.05 -8.41
C LEU A 36 -2.99 21.50 -9.84
N LEU A 37 -4.26 21.62 -10.23
CA LEU A 37 -4.66 21.94 -11.59
C LEU A 37 -5.04 23.43 -11.69
N ASP A 38 -4.60 24.11 -12.74
CA ASP A 38 -4.89 25.54 -12.93
C ASP A 38 -6.38 25.83 -13.18
N ALA A 39 -7.14 24.83 -13.63
CA ALA A 39 -8.57 24.90 -13.89
C ALA A 39 -9.31 23.71 -13.26
N GLY A 40 -10.63 23.78 -13.23
CA GLY A 40 -11.52 22.76 -12.66
C GLY A 40 -12.16 23.23 -11.36
N GLY A 41 -13.47 23.39 -11.37
CA GLY A 41 -14.30 23.61 -10.20
C GLY A 41 -14.54 22.33 -9.41
N HIS A 42 -15.26 22.46 -8.28
CA HIS A 42 -15.49 21.38 -7.32
C HIS A 42 -16.06 20.10 -7.97
N PHE A 43 -16.97 20.26 -8.93
CA PHE A 43 -17.67 19.16 -9.58
C PHE A 43 -17.14 18.81 -10.98
N ASP A 44 -16.17 19.56 -11.50
CA ASP A 44 -15.71 19.39 -12.87
C ASP A 44 -14.98 18.06 -13.08
N LEU A 45 -14.25 17.60 -12.05
CA LEU A 45 -13.54 16.32 -12.11
C LEU A 45 -14.50 15.12 -12.16
N PRO A 46 -15.43 14.94 -11.20
CA PRO A 46 -16.37 13.82 -11.25
C PRO A 46 -17.29 13.87 -12.48
N ILE A 47 -17.73 15.05 -12.91
CA ILE A 47 -18.51 15.19 -14.16
C ILE A 47 -17.67 14.76 -15.37
N GLY A 48 -16.44 15.26 -15.47
CA GLY A 48 -15.55 14.94 -16.58
C GLY A 48 -15.17 13.46 -16.65
N PHE A 49 -15.13 12.75 -15.52
CA PHE A 49 -14.86 11.31 -15.48
C PHE A 49 -15.97 10.47 -16.12
N SER A 50 -17.20 10.98 -16.15
CA SER A 50 -18.35 10.34 -16.80
C SER A 50 -18.34 10.47 -18.33
N LEU A 51 -17.52 11.38 -18.89
CA LEU A 51 -17.32 11.50 -20.32
C LEU A 51 -16.36 10.39 -20.82
N ASP A 52 -16.51 9.94 -22.06
CA ASP A 52 -15.48 9.10 -22.69
C ASP A 52 -14.16 9.89 -22.87
N LYS A 53 -13.09 9.17 -23.18
CA LYS A 53 -11.74 9.75 -23.24
C LYS A 53 -11.62 10.88 -24.26
N ALA A 54 -12.23 10.76 -25.44
CA ALA A 54 -12.08 11.74 -26.50
C ALA A 54 -12.79 13.05 -26.13
N TRP A 55 -14.01 12.95 -25.63
CA TRP A 55 -14.80 14.09 -25.20
C TRP A 55 -14.27 14.71 -23.90
N ARG A 56 -13.83 13.92 -22.92
CA ARG A 56 -13.16 14.42 -21.70
C ARG A 56 -11.94 15.26 -22.05
N ARG A 57 -11.07 14.77 -22.95
CA ARG A 57 -9.86 15.50 -23.36
C ARG A 57 -10.17 16.83 -24.05
N ARG A 58 -11.24 16.87 -24.86
CA ARG A 58 -11.60 18.05 -25.64
C ARG A 58 -12.37 19.10 -24.82
N LEU A 59 -13.37 18.67 -24.05
CA LEU A 59 -14.28 19.56 -23.34
C LEU A 59 -13.79 19.93 -21.94
N MET A 60 -13.07 19.01 -21.28
CA MET A 60 -12.66 19.18 -19.89
C MET A 60 -11.18 18.79 -19.69
N PRO A 61 -10.22 19.54 -20.25
CA PRO A 61 -8.80 19.18 -20.20
C PRO A 61 -8.26 19.00 -18.78
N ALA A 62 -8.77 19.76 -17.80
CA ALA A 62 -8.41 19.59 -16.39
C ALA A 62 -8.88 18.23 -15.83
N ALA A 63 -10.12 17.84 -16.12
CA ALA A 63 -10.63 16.51 -15.76
C ALA A 63 -9.88 15.39 -16.49
N HIS A 64 -9.45 15.60 -17.73
CA HIS A 64 -8.60 14.65 -18.43
C HIS A 64 -7.25 14.46 -17.70
N LYS A 65 -6.56 15.55 -17.36
CA LYS A 65 -5.30 15.49 -16.59
C LYS A 65 -5.48 14.81 -15.24
N ALA A 66 -6.58 15.11 -14.53
CA ALA A 66 -6.92 14.44 -13.28
C ALA A 66 -7.10 12.93 -13.46
N PHE A 67 -7.79 12.51 -14.53
CA PHE A 67 -8.02 11.10 -14.84
C PHE A 67 -6.70 10.37 -15.13
N GLU A 68 -5.81 10.96 -15.94
CA GLU A 68 -4.51 10.36 -16.24
C GLU A 68 -3.62 10.25 -14.99
N ALA A 69 -3.67 11.23 -14.08
CA ALA A 69 -2.99 11.17 -12.79
C ALA A 69 -3.57 10.06 -11.89
N LEU A 70 -4.89 9.93 -11.83
CA LEU A 70 -5.57 8.86 -11.10
C LEU A 70 -5.20 7.47 -11.65
N LEU A 71 -5.28 7.29 -12.97
CA LEU A 71 -4.96 6.03 -13.63
C LEU A 71 -3.51 5.61 -13.35
N SER A 72 -2.58 6.55 -13.52
CA SER A 72 -1.15 6.32 -13.26
C SER A 72 -0.89 5.94 -11.80
N TYR A 73 -1.55 6.62 -10.87
CA TYR A 73 -1.46 6.30 -9.45
C TYR A 73 -2.01 4.92 -9.13
N VAL A 74 -3.20 4.56 -9.64
CA VAL A 74 -3.82 3.25 -9.41
C VAL A 74 -2.95 2.13 -9.96
N LEU A 75 -2.42 2.28 -11.18
CA LEU A 75 -1.53 1.28 -11.77
C LEU A 75 -0.26 1.10 -10.93
N THR A 76 0.41 2.21 -10.60
CA THR A 76 1.65 2.18 -9.79
C THR A 76 1.42 1.53 -8.44
N GLU A 77 0.36 1.93 -7.73
CA GLU A 77 0.06 1.45 -6.39
C GLU A 77 -0.40 -0.02 -6.41
N THR A 78 -1.12 -0.45 -7.45
CA THR A 78 -1.52 -1.84 -7.62
C THR A 78 -0.32 -2.73 -7.89
N THR A 79 0.57 -2.34 -8.81
CA THR A 79 1.82 -3.07 -9.09
C THR A 79 2.68 -3.15 -7.84
N ARG A 80 2.85 -2.05 -7.12
CA ARG A 80 3.63 -2.00 -5.87
C ARG A 80 3.10 -2.99 -4.83
N ARG A 81 1.78 -3.04 -4.64
CA ARG A 81 1.14 -4.00 -3.71
C ARG A 81 1.35 -5.45 -4.14
N HIS A 82 1.25 -5.75 -5.43
CA HIS A 82 1.53 -7.10 -5.94
C HIS A 82 2.98 -7.52 -5.68
N VAL A 83 3.95 -6.66 -5.99
CA VAL A 83 5.37 -6.93 -5.76
C VAL A 83 5.65 -7.17 -4.26
N HIS A 84 5.08 -6.35 -3.37
CA HIS A 84 5.22 -6.55 -1.93
C HIS A 84 4.60 -7.87 -1.45
N ALA A 85 3.43 -8.24 -1.95
CA ALA A 85 2.78 -9.50 -1.60
C ALA A 85 3.64 -10.71 -2.01
N HIS A 86 4.19 -10.71 -3.23
CA HIS A 86 5.10 -11.76 -3.70
C HIS A 86 6.37 -11.85 -2.83
N ALA A 87 7.01 -10.71 -2.54
CA ALA A 87 8.20 -10.68 -1.70
C ALA A 87 7.95 -11.16 -0.27
N GLN A 88 6.73 -11.03 0.26
CA GLN A 88 6.36 -11.60 1.57
C GLN A 88 6.17 -13.11 1.50
N VAL A 89 5.54 -13.64 0.45
CA VAL A 89 5.36 -15.09 0.24
C VAL A 89 6.71 -15.80 0.12
N GLU A 90 7.65 -15.25 -0.65
CA GLU A 90 8.99 -15.83 -0.81
C GLU A 90 9.77 -15.86 0.51
N ARG A 91 9.66 -14.82 1.34
CA ARG A 91 10.28 -14.79 2.68
C ARG A 91 9.65 -15.82 3.62
N SER A 92 8.34 -15.99 3.57
CA SER A 92 7.65 -17.01 4.38
C SER A 92 8.01 -18.43 3.93
N ALA A 93 8.14 -18.66 2.62
CA ALA A 93 8.54 -19.95 2.06
C ALA A 93 10.00 -20.30 2.41
N THR A 94 10.91 -19.33 2.37
CA THR A 94 12.33 -19.52 2.73
C THR A 94 12.60 -19.55 4.24
N GLY A 95 11.70 -18.97 5.06
CA GLY A 95 11.76 -19.01 6.52
C GLY A 95 11.18 -20.29 7.14
N ALA A 96 10.32 -21.02 6.41
CA ALA A 96 9.73 -22.27 6.88
C ALA A 96 10.72 -23.46 6.90
N ASP A 97 11.87 -23.32 6.24
CA ASP A 97 12.85 -24.41 6.08
C ASP A 97 13.91 -24.47 7.21
N LYS A 98 13.79 -23.63 8.25
CA LYS A 98 14.72 -23.61 9.40
C LYS A 98 14.14 -24.17 10.71
N HIS A 99 13.01 -24.87 10.66
CA HIS A 99 12.40 -25.46 11.85
C HIS A 99 12.12 -26.97 11.74
N THR A 100 12.93 -27.69 10.98
CA THR A 100 13.07 -29.15 11.11
C THR A 100 14.45 -29.45 11.71
N ASP A 101 14.49 -30.30 12.72
CA ASP A 101 15.66 -30.74 13.51
C ASP A 101 16.02 -29.91 14.75
N THR A 102 15.23 -30.06 15.82
CA THR A 102 15.77 -29.97 17.20
C THR A 102 15.09 -30.88 18.21
N HIS A 103 14.30 -31.87 17.78
CA HIS A 103 13.64 -32.82 18.70
C HIS A 103 13.84 -34.27 18.26
N ASN A 104 15.06 -34.79 18.45
CA ASN A 104 15.25 -36.24 18.50
C ASN A 104 16.33 -36.72 19.48
N ASP A 105 16.69 -35.92 20.50
CA ASP A 105 17.86 -36.22 21.37
C ASP A 105 17.54 -36.43 22.86
N THR A 106 16.33 -36.85 23.22
CA THR A 106 16.00 -37.18 24.63
C THR A 106 15.46 -38.58 24.88
N ARG A 107 15.56 -39.53 23.93
CA ARG A 107 15.09 -40.91 24.14
C ARG A 107 16.19 -41.98 24.30
N ALA A 108 17.40 -41.58 24.68
CA ALA A 108 18.53 -42.50 24.93
C ALA A 108 18.99 -42.58 26.41
N ALA A 109 18.30 -41.93 27.36
CA ALA A 109 18.74 -41.85 28.76
C ALA A 109 17.82 -42.54 29.78
N MET A 110 17.10 -43.60 29.39
CA MET A 110 16.32 -44.42 30.33
C MET A 110 16.46 -45.91 29.99
N HIS A 111 17.64 -46.47 30.22
CA HIS A 111 17.77 -47.89 30.47
C HIS A 111 18.85 -48.15 31.53
N ASN A 112 18.50 -49.06 32.43
CA ASN A 112 19.26 -49.62 33.54
C ASN A 112 19.51 -48.69 34.73
N ASP A 113 18.72 -48.90 35.79
CA ASP A 113 19.29 -49.52 36.99
C ASP A 113 18.21 -50.26 37.79
N THR A 114 18.27 -51.60 37.69
CA THR A 114 17.59 -52.53 38.60
C THR A 114 18.67 -53.46 39.12
N HIS A 115 19.08 -53.32 40.39
CA HIS A 115 19.58 -54.41 41.22
C HIS A 115 19.73 -53.93 42.68
N THR A 116 18.80 -54.34 43.56
CA THR A 116 18.95 -55.42 44.57
C THR A 116 19.97 -55.11 45.67
N GLY A 117 19.46 -54.82 46.87
CA GLY A 117 20.25 -54.74 48.10
C GLY A 117 19.38 -55.00 49.33
N THR A 118 19.33 -56.28 49.71
CA THR A 118 18.58 -56.86 50.83
C THR A 118 19.20 -56.51 52.19
N ARG A 119 18.33 -56.31 53.19
CA ARG A 119 18.48 -56.38 54.68
C ARG A 119 19.88 -56.52 55.31
N ALA A 120 20.08 -55.75 56.40
CA ALA A 120 20.19 -56.31 57.76
C ALA A 120 19.54 -55.32 58.75
#